data_AF-A0A4V1IXM8-F1
#
_entry.id   AF-A0A4V1IXM8-F1
#
_cell.length_a   1.000
_cell.length_b   1.000
_cell.length_c   1.000
_cell.angle_alpha   90.00
_cell.angle_beta   90.00
_cell.angle_gamma   90.00
#
_symmetry.space_group_name_H-M   'P 1'
#
loop_
_entity.id
_entity.type
_entity.pdbx_description
1 polymer ?
#
loop_
_entity_poly.entity_id
_entity_poly.type
_entity_poly.pdbx_seq_one_letter_code
_entity_poly.pdbx_strand_id
1 'polypeptide(L)'
;FTRGSAPVPLPPFHHLSFLLTHTRVPRDTRRLVEHVRSLTEEYPAIIHPILDAIHAISQRCERASTTSPEEFHACLEKLIDMNQALLNALGTGHPALDRIVALTTSFGCHSKLTGAGGGGCSLTLLPPSHDKDASSTEAAMHKALEEQGFPSWQVDIAGPGVRAMPYTLREEEDDDAVLSSLLTTPPASTAWRSLHPEANV
;
A
#
# COMPACT_ATOMS: atom_id res chain seq x y z
N PHE A 1 -9.77 16.25 5.19
CA PHE A 1 -9.74 16.13 6.67
C PHE A 1 -8.99 17.31 7.22
N THR A 2 -9.61 18.06 8.13
CA THR A 2 -8.97 19.17 8.86
C THR A 2 -9.05 18.83 10.34
N ARG A 3 -7.92 18.88 11.04
CA ARG A 3 -7.86 18.52 12.46
C ARG A 3 -8.83 19.42 13.25
N GLY A 4 -9.73 18.82 14.02
CA GLY A 4 -10.74 19.54 14.81
C GLY A 4 -12.09 19.73 14.12
N SER A 5 -12.22 19.37 12.84
CA SER A 5 -13.49 19.35 12.12
C SER A 5 -13.98 17.93 11.90
N ALA A 6 -15.30 17.74 11.85
CA ALA A 6 -15.87 16.45 11.48
C ALA A 6 -15.47 16.09 10.03
N PRO A 7 -15.18 14.81 9.72
CA PRO A 7 -14.93 14.39 8.36
C PRO A 7 -16.20 14.58 7.53
N VAL A 8 -16.08 15.27 6.40
CA VAL A 8 -17.14 15.42 5.41
C VAL A 8 -17.01 14.28 4.40
N PRO A 9 -18.02 13.40 4.25
CA PRO A 9 -18.00 12.36 3.23
C PRO A 9 -17.99 12.99 1.84
N LEU A 10 -17.18 12.43 0.95
CA LEU A 10 -17.27 12.74 -0.47
C LEU A 10 -18.55 12.09 -1.05
N PRO A 11 -19.15 12.69 -2.10
CA PRO A 11 -20.18 12.00 -2.86
C PRO A 11 -19.63 10.66 -3.39
N PRO A 12 -20.52 9.67 -3.65
CA PRO A 12 -20.10 8.43 -4.28
C PRO A 12 -19.31 8.72 -5.56
N PHE A 13 -18.13 8.10 -5.68
CA PHE A 13 -17.26 8.26 -6.82
C PHE A 13 -17.03 6.92 -7.50
N HIS A 14 -16.46 6.99 -8.70
CA HIS A 14 -16.22 5.83 -9.56
C HIS A 14 -15.37 4.77 -8.87
N HIS A 15 -15.62 3.51 -9.21
CA HIS A 15 -14.79 2.40 -8.75
C HIS A 15 -13.36 2.58 -9.27
N LEU A 16 -12.39 2.43 -8.37
CA LEU A 16 -10.97 2.53 -8.67
C LEU A 16 -10.26 1.35 -8.02
N SER A 17 -9.51 0.62 -8.83
CA SER A 17 -8.64 -0.46 -8.36
C SER A 17 -7.20 0.03 -8.24
N PHE A 18 -6.55 -0.41 -7.18
CA PHE A 18 -5.15 -0.11 -6.91
C PHE A 18 -4.40 -1.40 -6.64
N LEU A 19 -3.09 -1.37 -6.90
CA LEU A 19 -2.16 -2.33 -6.36
C LEU A 19 -1.47 -1.73 -5.13
N LEU A 20 -1.72 -2.31 -3.95
CA LEU A 20 -1.03 -1.96 -2.72
C LEU A 20 0.26 -2.78 -2.63
N THR A 21 1.40 -2.10 -2.64
CA THR A 21 2.72 -2.76 -2.62
C THR A 21 3.46 -2.43 -1.34
N HIS A 22 3.92 -3.44 -0.59
CA HIS A 22 4.66 -3.24 0.66
C HIS A 22 6.17 -3.39 0.44
N THR A 23 6.92 -2.33 0.75
CA THR A 23 8.39 -2.31 0.61
C THR A 23 9.14 -3.25 1.55
N ARG A 24 8.49 -3.73 2.62
CA ARG A 24 9.09 -4.40 3.79
C ARG A 24 10.18 -3.59 4.52
N VAL A 25 10.32 -2.30 4.20
CA VAL A 25 11.25 -1.41 4.89
C VAL A 25 10.57 -0.88 6.16
N PRO A 26 11.15 -1.12 7.35
CA PRO A 26 10.63 -0.59 8.59
C PRO A 26 10.77 0.94 8.62
N ARG A 27 9.82 1.61 9.26
CA ARG A 27 9.79 3.08 9.34
C ARG A 27 9.38 3.56 10.72
N ASP A 28 9.92 4.69 11.12
CA ASP A 28 9.48 5.43 12.30
C ASP A 28 8.64 6.63 11.86
N THR A 29 7.32 6.48 11.96
CA THR A 29 6.35 7.53 11.61
C THR A 29 6.62 8.82 12.36
N ARG A 30 7.01 8.72 13.65
CA ARG A 30 7.22 9.89 14.49
C ARG A 30 8.42 10.68 13.99
N ARG A 31 9.53 10.01 13.68
CA ARG A 31 10.74 10.68 13.14
C ARG A 31 10.47 11.36 11.80
N LEU A 32 9.71 10.73 10.91
CA LEU A 32 9.35 11.34 9.61
C LEU A 32 8.49 12.60 9.80
N VAL A 33 7.51 12.55 10.71
CA VAL A 33 6.67 13.72 11.03
C VAL A 33 7.48 14.82 11.70
N GLU A 34 8.38 14.48 12.63
CA GLU A 34 9.31 15.43 13.26
C GLU A 34 10.24 16.07 12.22
N HIS A 35 10.75 15.30 11.26
CA HIS A 35 11.58 15.81 10.18
C HIS A 35 10.84 16.85 9.31
N VAL A 36 9.63 16.53 8.84
CA VAL A 36 8.81 17.45 8.05
C VAL A 36 8.49 18.72 8.85
N ARG A 37 8.23 18.58 10.16
CA ARG A 37 8.01 19.72 11.05
C ARG A 37 9.24 20.62 11.13
N SER A 38 10.42 20.05 11.36
CA SER A 38 11.67 20.81 11.40
C SER A 38 11.94 21.53 10.09
N LEU A 39 11.74 20.87 8.94
CA LEU A 39 11.85 21.52 7.63
C LEU A 39 10.87 22.70 7.47
N THR A 40 9.64 22.54 7.96
CA THR A 40 8.61 23.60 7.91
C THR A 40 9.01 24.80 8.75
N GLU A 41 9.60 24.58 9.93
CA GLU A 41 10.06 25.62 10.85
C GLU A 41 11.33 26.32 10.34
N GLU A 42 12.26 25.58 9.72
CA GLU A 42 13.53 26.10 9.23
C GLU A 42 13.40 26.82 7.87
N TYR A 43 12.56 26.31 6.97
CA TYR A 43 12.39 26.83 5.61
C TYR A 43 10.91 27.12 5.25
N PRO A 44 10.19 27.95 6.03
CA PRO A 44 8.74 28.13 5.86
C PRO A 44 8.36 28.69 4.48
N ALA A 45 9.18 29.59 3.92
CA ALA A 45 8.93 30.19 2.60
C ALA A 45 9.02 29.18 1.43
N ILE A 46 9.66 28.02 1.65
CA ILE A 46 9.80 26.95 0.66
C ILE A 46 8.79 25.83 0.94
N ILE A 47 8.67 25.43 2.20
CA ILE A 47 7.85 24.27 2.58
C ILE A 47 6.35 24.58 2.59
N HIS A 48 5.92 25.78 3.01
CA HIS A 48 4.49 26.12 2.98
C HIS A 48 3.91 26.04 1.55
N PRO A 49 4.53 26.60 0.50
CA PRO A 49 4.06 26.41 -0.87
C PRO A 49 3.95 24.96 -1.32
N ILE A 50 4.85 24.07 -0.87
CA ILE A 50 4.79 22.63 -1.18
C ILE A 50 3.57 22.00 -0.51
N LEU A 51 3.30 22.33 0.76
CA LEU A 51 2.12 21.86 1.48
C LEU A 51 0.82 22.40 0.86
N ASP A 52 0.81 23.66 0.42
CA ASP A 52 -0.31 24.26 -0.29
C ASP A 52 -0.55 23.57 -1.65
N ALA A 53 0.52 23.19 -2.36
CA ALA A 53 0.39 22.41 -3.59
C ALA A 53 -0.20 21.01 -3.34
N ILE A 54 0.22 20.31 -2.28
CA ILE A 54 -0.38 19.02 -1.87
C ILE A 54 -1.85 19.20 -1.48
N HIS A 55 -2.20 20.30 -0.82
CA HIS A 55 -3.59 20.64 -0.52
C HIS A 55 -4.40 20.86 -1.80
N ALA A 56 -3.87 21.62 -2.76
CA ALA A 56 -4.51 21.87 -4.05
C ALA A 56 -4.71 20.58 -4.86
N ILE A 57 -3.78 19.62 -4.79
CA ILE A 57 -3.93 18.28 -5.39
C ILE A 57 -5.18 17.58 -4.82
N SER A 58 -5.34 17.62 -3.50
CA SER A 58 -6.50 16.99 -2.83
C SER A 58 -7.82 17.65 -3.25
N GLN A 59 -7.87 18.97 -3.30
CA GLN A 59 -9.04 19.72 -3.80
C GLN A 59 -9.31 19.47 -5.29
N ARG A 60 -8.27 19.26 -6.10
CA ARG A 60 -8.43 18.93 -7.52
C ARG A 60 -8.96 17.51 -7.70
N CYS A 61 -8.49 16.55 -6.89
CA CYS A 61 -8.99 15.17 -6.86
C CYS A 61 -10.47 15.14 -6.48
N GLU A 62 -10.87 15.84 -5.42
CA GLU A 62 -12.26 15.97 -4.99
C GLU A 62 -13.14 16.55 -6.11
N ARG A 63 -12.73 17.66 -6.74
CA ARG A 63 -13.50 18.24 -7.85
C ARG A 63 -13.57 17.34 -9.08
N ALA A 64 -12.56 16.50 -9.31
CA ALA A 64 -12.53 15.56 -10.43
C ALA A 64 -13.38 14.31 -10.15
N SER A 65 -13.71 14.00 -8.89
CA SER A 65 -14.46 12.77 -8.58
C SER A 65 -15.90 12.78 -9.13
N THR A 66 -16.40 13.94 -9.55
CA THR A 66 -17.72 14.12 -10.16
C THR A 66 -17.70 14.17 -11.69
N THR A 67 -16.53 14.05 -12.34
CA THR A 67 -16.42 14.01 -13.81
C THR A 67 -16.71 12.60 -14.34
N SER A 68 -16.54 12.35 -15.64
CA SER A 68 -16.65 10.98 -16.16
C SER A 68 -15.57 10.07 -15.55
N PRO A 69 -15.76 8.73 -15.50
CA PRO A 69 -14.75 7.79 -15.01
C PRO A 69 -13.40 7.95 -15.70
N GLU A 70 -13.39 8.13 -17.02
CA GLU A 70 -12.19 8.27 -17.84
C GLU A 70 -11.46 9.58 -17.56
N GLU A 71 -12.21 10.69 -17.47
CA GLU A 71 -11.66 12.00 -17.12
C GLU A 71 -11.11 12.01 -15.69
N PHE A 72 -11.79 11.33 -14.75
CA PHE A 72 -11.36 11.24 -13.38
C PHE A 72 -10.08 10.41 -13.26
N HIS A 73 -10.02 9.26 -13.93
CA HIS A 73 -8.86 8.37 -13.94
C HIS A 73 -7.62 9.08 -14.51
N ALA A 74 -7.72 9.68 -15.71
CA ALA A 74 -6.62 10.41 -16.32
C ALA A 74 -6.17 11.66 -15.53
N CYS A 75 -7.09 12.28 -14.78
CA CYS A 75 -6.75 13.33 -13.84
C CYS A 75 -5.96 12.76 -12.65
N LEU A 76 -6.39 11.62 -12.12
CA LEU A 76 -5.81 10.99 -10.94
C LEU A 76 -4.38 10.51 -11.17
N GLU A 77 -4.08 9.96 -12.36
CA GLU A 77 -2.71 9.59 -12.78
C GLU A 77 -1.71 10.75 -12.56
N LYS A 78 -2.04 11.92 -13.10
CA LYS A 78 -1.21 13.13 -12.98
C LYS A 78 -1.11 13.63 -11.54
N LEU A 79 -2.21 13.57 -10.80
CA LEU A 79 -2.25 13.97 -9.40
C LEU A 79 -1.41 13.05 -8.51
N ILE A 80 -1.37 11.75 -8.82
CA ILE A 80 -0.54 10.76 -8.13
C ILE A 80 0.95 11.10 -8.32
N ASP A 81 1.39 11.32 -9.56
CA ASP A 81 2.78 11.64 -9.88
C ASP A 81 3.24 12.94 -9.22
N MET A 82 2.43 14.01 -9.34
CA MET A 82 2.73 15.30 -8.73
C MET A 82 2.83 15.17 -7.20
N ASN A 83 1.92 14.43 -6.57
CA ASN A 83 1.94 14.25 -5.12
C ASN A 83 3.16 13.44 -4.68
N GLN A 84 3.52 12.38 -5.42
CA GLN A 84 4.72 11.60 -5.11
C GLN A 84 5.99 12.46 -5.17
N ALA A 85 6.14 13.31 -6.19
CA ALA A 85 7.27 14.22 -6.31
C ALA A 85 7.34 15.23 -5.15
N LEU A 86 6.19 15.82 -4.77
CA LEU A 86 6.12 16.77 -3.65
C LEU A 86 6.42 16.08 -2.30
N LEU A 87 5.95 14.85 -2.10
CA LEU A 87 6.25 14.06 -0.89
C LEU A 87 7.74 13.70 -0.79
N ASN A 88 8.38 13.40 -1.93
CA ASN A 88 9.83 13.23 -2.00
C ASN A 88 10.56 14.54 -1.67
N ALA A 89 10.07 15.70 -2.14
CA ALA A 89 10.62 17.01 -1.80
C ALA A 89 10.51 17.34 -0.30
N LEU A 90 9.51 16.80 0.41
CA LEU A 90 9.39 16.89 1.87
C LEU A 90 10.29 15.90 2.64
N GLY A 91 11.15 15.14 1.95
CA GLY A 91 12.05 14.17 2.59
C GLY A 91 11.36 12.91 3.09
N THR A 92 10.11 12.65 2.67
CA THR A 92 9.35 11.45 3.07
C THR A 92 9.53 10.27 2.10
N GLY A 93 10.37 10.43 1.07
CA GLY A 93 10.71 9.37 0.12
C GLY A 93 11.56 8.25 0.73
N HIS A 94 11.85 7.23 -0.08
CA HIS A 94 12.81 6.17 0.24
C HIS A 94 13.25 5.44 -1.03
N PRO A 95 14.52 5.00 -1.18
CA PRO A 95 14.96 4.30 -2.39
C PRO A 95 14.13 3.06 -2.77
N ALA A 96 13.55 2.37 -1.79
CA ALA A 96 12.63 1.25 -2.05
C ALA A 96 11.30 1.71 -2.66
N LEU A 97 10.76 2.86 -2.23
CA LEU A 97 9.57 3.45 -2.83
C LEU A 97 9.87 3.93 -4.25
N ASP A 98 11.03 4.57 -4.46
CA ASP A 98 11.44 5.05 -5.79
C ASP A 98 11.62 3.88 -6.78
N ARG A 99 12.12 2.72 -6.31
CA ARG A 99 12.17 1.49 -7.12
C ARG A 99 10.80 0.98 -7.51
N ILE A 100 9.84 0.98 -6.58
CA ILE A 100 8.45 0.58 -6.88
C ILE A 100 7.86 1.54 -7.93
N VAL A 101 7.99 2.85 -7.73
CA VAL A 101 7.48 3.85 -8.67
C VAL A 101 8.11 3.69 -10.06
N ALA A 102 9.43 3.51 -10.13
CA ALA A 102 10.11 3.30 -11.41
C ALA A 102 9.65 2.01 -12.12
N LEU A 103 9.47 0.92 -11.37
CA LEU A 103 8.99 -0.35 -11.91
C LEU A 103 7.55 -0.20 -12.43
N THR A 104 6.63 0.35 -11.64
CA THR A 104 5.23 0.49 -12.05
C THR A 104 5.07 1.47 -13.21
N THR A 105 5.88 2.53 -13.29
CA THR A 105 5.94 3.43 -14.45
C THR A 105 6.38 2.72 -15.72
N SER A 106 7.26 1.69 -15.63
CA SER A 106 7.64 0.89 -16.81
C SER A 106 6.48 0.07 -17.39
N PHE A 107 5.42 -0.16 -16.61
CA PHE A 107 4.15 -0.74 -17.03
C PHE A 107 3.10 0.32 -17.38
N GLY A 108 3.48 1.60 -17.47
CA GLY A 108 2.54 2.70 -17.73
C GLY A 108 1.61 3.03 -16.56
N CYS A 109 1.91 2.54 -15.35
CA CYS A 109 1.07 2.77 -14.17
C CYS A 109 1.66 3.86 -13.26
N HIS A 110 0.77 4.57 -12.59
CA HIS A 110 1.11 5.73 -11.75
C HIS A 110 1.09 5.34 -10.28
N SER A 111 2.11 5.75 -9.51
CA SER A 111 2.28 5.29 -8.13
C SER A 111 2.71 6.38 -7.17
N LYS A 112 2.22 6.28 -5.94
CA LYS A 112 2.68 7.12 -4.83
C LYS A 112 2.75 6.36 -3.53
N LEU A 113 3.63 6.79 -2.63
CA LEU A 113 3.65 6.31 -1.26
C LEU A 113 2.30 6.55 -0.56
N THR A 114 1.97 5.72 0.41
CA THR A 114 0.79 5.88 1.27
C THR A 114 1.16 5.81 2.74
N GLY A 115 0.59 6.72 3.53
CA GLY A 115 0.99 6.93 4.93
C GLY A 115 2.19 7.88 5.05
N ALA A 116 3.08 7.62 6.02
CA ALA A 116 4.14 8.56 6.38
C ALA A 116 5.34 8.61 5.43
N GLY A 117 5.48 7.61 4.54
CA GLY A 117 6.68 7.47 3.70
C GLY A 117 7.86 6.79 4.41
N GLY A 118 9.08 6.96 3.89
CA GLY A 118 10.31 6.38 4.44
C GLY A 118 10.42 4.86 4.32
N GLY A 119 9.61 4.23 3.46
CA GLY A 119 9.37 2.79 3.40
C GLY A 119 7.88 2.50 3.40
N GLY A 120 7.44 1.50 4.16
CA GLY A 120 6.01 1.16 4.24
C GLY A 120 5.44 0.75 2.88
N CYS A 121 4.32 1.34 2.47
CA CYS A 121 3.60 0.92 1.26
C CYS A 121 3.51 2.02 0.19
N SER A 122 3.37 1.58 -1.06
CA SER A 122 2.98 2.38 -2.21
C SER A 122 1.60 1.95 -2.71
N LEU A 123 0.85 2.89 -3.27
CA LEU A 123 -0.38 2.65 -4.02
C LEU A 123 -0.10 2.93 -5.50
N THR A 124 -0.41 1.94 -6.33
CA THR A 124 -0.34 2.03 -7.79
C THR A 124 -1.76 2.05 -8.34
N LEU A 125 -2.13 3.06 -9.12
CA LEU A 125 -3.42 3.10 -9.80
C LEU A 125 -3.40 2.07 -10.94
N LEU A 126 -4.37 1.17 -10.97
CA LEU A 126 -4.52 0.20 -12.06
C LEU A 126 -5.34 0.81 -13.20
N PRO A 127 -5.10 0.35 -14.45
CA PRO A 127 -5.95 0.72 -15.58
C PRO A 127 -7.42 0.31 -15.33
N PRO A 128 -8.39 1.00 -15.93
CA PRO A 128 -9.80 0.64 -15.82
C PRO A 128 -10.04 -0.82 -16.26
N SER A 129 -10.93 -1.52 -15.57
CA SER A 129 -11.23 -2.95 -15.79
C SER A 129 -11.77 -3.32 -17.18
N HIS A 130 -12.22 -2.34 -17.96
CA HIS A 130 -12.68 -2.53 -19.34
C HIS A 130 -11.54 -2.51 -20.37
N ASP A 131 -10.32 -2.18 -19.96
CA ASP A 131 -9.15 -2.26 -20.82
C ASP A 131 -8.72 -3.73 -20.97
N LYS A 132 -8.54 -4.16 -22.23
CA LYS A 132 -8.30 -5.57 -22.59
C LYS A 132 -6.96 -6.08 -22.05
N ASP A 133 -6.00 -5.18 -21.89
CA ASP A 133 -4.65 -5.50 -21.45
C ASP A 133 -4.42 -5.21 -19.95
N ALA A 134 -5.43 -4.73 -19.22
CA ALA A 134 -5.31 -4.39 -17.81
C ALA A 134 -4.90 -5.59 -16.94
N SER A 135 -5.58 -6.72 -17.13
CA SER A 135 -5.35 -7.93 -16.32
C SER A 135 -3.98 -8.57 -16.57
N SER A 136 -3.52 -8.57 -17.83
CA SER A 136 -2.19 -9.09 -18.18
C SER A 136 -1.07 -8.17 -17.66
N THR A 137 -1.26 -6.85 -17.76
CA THR A 137 -0.34 -5.83 -17.23
C THR A 137 -0.23 -5.93 -15.71
N GLU A 138 -1.36 -6.04 -15.00
CA GLU A 138 -1.39 -6.22 -13.55
C GLU A 138 -0.64 -7.48 -13.12
N ALA A 139 -0.91 -8.62 -13.75
CA ALA A 139 -0.25 -9.89 -13.40
C ALA A 139 1.26 -9.84 -13.64
N ALA A 140 1.71 -9.22 -14.75
CA ALA A 140 3.12 -9.05 -15.04
C ALA A 140 3.81 -8.11 -14.04
N MET A 141 3.14 -7.00 -13.69
CA MET A 141 3.63 -6.03 -12.70
C MET A 141 3.71 -6.65 -11.30
N HIS A 142 2.69 -7.40 -10.88
CA HIS A 142 2.67 -8.12 -9.61
C HIS A 142 3.85 -9.09 -9.48
N LYS A 143 4.07 -9.91 -10.51
CA LYS A 143 5.23 -10.81 -10.58
C LYS A 143 6.57 -10.06 -10.50
N ALA A 144 6.72 -8.97 -11.25
CA ALA A 144 7.95 -8.18 -11.26
C ALA A 144 8.24 -7.54 -9.88
N LEU A 145 7.20 -7.12 -9.15
CA LEU A 145 7.33 -6.60 -7.79
C LEU A 145 7.75 -7.72 -6.81
N GLU A 146 7.16 -8.90 -6.91
CA GLU A 146 7.51 -10.06 -6.08
C GLU A 146 8.95 -10.51 -6.30
N GLU A 147 9.44 -10.51 -7.55
CA GLU A 147 10.84 -10.81 -7.89
C GLU A 147 11.82 -9.83 -7.24
N GLN A 148 11.41 -8.58 -7.00
CA GLN A 148 12.18 -7.58 -6.24
C GLN A 148 11.95 -7.65 -4.72
N GLY A 149 11.16 -8.63 -4.24
CA GLY A 149 10.87 -8.83 -2.84
C GLY A 149 9.78 -7.92 -2.26
N PHE A 150 8.98 -7.28 -3.13
CA PHE A 150 7.89 -6.39 -2.74
C PHE A 150 6.53 -7.10 -2.91
N PRO A 151 5.96 -7.68 -1.82
CA PRO A 151 4.64 -8.28 -1.91
C PRO A 151 3.58 -7.22 -2.24
N SER A 152 2.61 -7.61 -3.07
CA SER A 152 1.55 -6.72 -3.53
C SER A 152 0.18 -7.38 -3.53
N TRP A 153 -0.86 -6.57 -3.35
CA TRP A 153 -2.27 -7.00 -3.32
C TRP A 153 -3.14 -6.02 -4.10
N GLN A 154 -4.02 -6.56 -4.95
CA GLN A 154 -5.07 -5.75 -5.55
C GLN A 154 -6.06 -5.34 -4.47
N VAL A 155 -6.39 -4.06 -4.43
CA VAL A 155 -7.33 -3.48 -3.46
C VAL A 155 -8.27 -2.52 -4.18
N ASP A 156 -9.54 -2.58 -3.80
CA ASP A 156 -10.52 -1.58 -4.18
C ASP A 156 -10.66 -0.55 -3.05
N ILE A 157 -10.74 0.73 -3.42
CA ILE A 157 -10.99 1.81 -2.47
C ILE A 157 -12.48 2.14 -2.39
N ALA A 158 -12.88 2.81 -1.30
CA ALA A 158 -14.28 3.14 -1.02
C ALA A 158 -15.21 1.92 -0.95
N GLY A 159 -14.65 0.78 -0.53
CA GLY A 159 -15.46 -0.33 -0.06
C GLY A 159 -16.38 0.10 1.09
N PRO A 160 -17.44 -0.67 1.34
CA PRO A 160 -18.28 -0.42 2.49
C PRO A 160 -17.51 -0.36 3.81
N GLY A 161 -17.96 0.55 4.69
CA GLY A 161 -17.54 0.58 6.08
C GLY A 161 -18.06 -0.63 6.87
N VAL A 162 -18.31 -0.42 8.17
CA VAL A 162 -18.78 -1.48 9.07
C VAL A 162 -20.06 -2.13 8.54
N ARG A 163 -20.03 -3.45 8.37
CA ARG A 163 -21.19 -4.28 8.02
C ARG A 163 -21.32 -5.44 9.00
N ALA A 164 -22.55 -5.78 9.35
CA ALA A 164 -22.87 -7.06 9.95
C ALA A 164 -23.02 -8.09 8.83
N MET A 165 -22.18 -9.12 8.84
CA MET A 165 -22.28 -10.24 7.90
C MET A 165 -22.98 -11.40 8.61
N PRO A 166 -23.97 -12.05 7.99
CA PRO A 166 -24.54 -13.27 8.55
C PRO A 166 -23.43 -14.32 8.65
N TYR A 167 -23.31 -14.93 9.83
CA TYR A 167 -22.39 -16.05 10.03
C TYR A 167 -22.95 -17.28 9.33
N THR A 168 -22.49 -17.54 8.12
CA THR A 168 -22.68 -18.84 7.46
C THR A 168 -21.56 -19.75 7.93
N LEU A 169 -21.90 -20.90 8.50
CA LEU A 169 -20.94 -22.00 8.66
C LEU A 169 -20.34 -22.24 7.27
N ARG A 170 -19.02 -22.02 7.12
CA ARG A 170 -18.30 -22.56 5.98
C ARG A 170 -18.48 -24.07 6.08
N GLU A 171 -19.12 -24.69 5.09
CA GLU A 171 -19.00 -26.13 4.93
C GLU A 171 -17.50 -26.41 4.84
N GLU A 172 -17.00 -27.26 5.74
CA GLU A 172 -15.63 -27.73 5.75
C GLU A 172 -15.40 -28.43 4.40
N GLU A 173 -14.76 -27.75 3.45
CA GLU A 173 -14.05 -28.43 2.38
C GLU A 173 -12.84 -29.13 3.02
N ASP A 174 -13.10 -30.32 3.56
CA ASP A 174 -12.17 -31.43 3.81
C ASP A 174 -10.74 -31.01 4.25
N ASP A 175 -10.64 -30.25 5.35
CA ASP A 175 -9.37 -29.94 6.03
C ASP A 175 -8.69 -31.22 6.60
N ASP A 176 -9.38 -32.36 6.61
CA ASP A 176 -8.83 -33.66 7.03
C ASP A 176 -7.71 -34.17 6.11
N ALA A 177 -7.68 -33.78 4.83
CA ALA A 177 -6.58 -34.12 3.92
C ALA A 177 -5.29 -33.33 4.24
N VAL A 178 -5.42 -32.09 4.73
CA VAL A 178 -4.29 -31.23 5.08
C VAL A 178 -3.75 -31.59 6.46
N LEU A 179 -4.64 -31.84 7.44
CA LEU A 179 -4.28 -32.26 8.79
C LEU A 179 -3.65 -33.67 8.84
N SER A 180 -4.11 -34.62 8.03
CA SER A 180 -3.51 -35.97 7.95
C SER A 180 -2.09 -35.95 7.35
N SER A 181 -1.80 -35.06 6.41
CA SER A 181 -0.46 -34.89 5.83
C SER A 181 0.56 -34.30 6.82
N LEU A 182 0.10 -33.48 7.77
CA LEU A 182 0.91 -32.87 8.82
C LEU A 182 1.12 -33.78 10.04
N LEU A 183 0.30 -34.82 10.21
CA LEU A 183 0.35 -35.76 11.33
C LEU A 183 1.05 -37.09 11.01
N THR A 184 1.62 -37.25 9.81
CA THR A 184 2.45 -38.42 9.51
C THR A 184 3.80 -38.30 10.23
N THR A 185 3.88 -38.91 11.40
CA THR A 185 5.10 -39.06 12.18
C THR A 185 6.18 -39.77 11.36
N PRO A 186 7.43 -39.26 11.28
CA PRO A 186 8.53 -40.06 10.75
C PRO A 186 8.76 -41.27 11.68
N PRO A 187 9.09 -42.46 11.16
CA PRO A 187 9.26 -43.64 11.98
C PRO A 187 10.39 -43.43 13.00
N ALA A 188 10.10 -43.80 14.25
CA ALA A 188 11.03 -43.74 15.36
C ALA A 188 12.30 -44.52 15.04
N SER A 189 13.42 -43.82 14.86
CA SER A 189 14.74 -44.41 15.08
C SER A 189 15.32 -43.84 16.38
N THR A 190 15.65 -44.78 17.23
CA THR A 190 16.15 -44.66 18.59
C THR A 190 17.49 -43.93 18.61
N ALA A 191 17.58 -42.83 19.35
CA ALA A 191 18.69 -42.50 20.27
C ALA A 191 18.80 -40.99 20.46
N TRP A 192 18.31 -40.47 21.58
CA TRP A 192 18.93 -39.37 22.33
C TRP A 192 18.52 -39.50 23.81
N ARG A 193 19.02 -40.56 24.45
CA ARG A 193 19.27 -40.51 25.89
C ARG A 193 20.73 -40.10 26.09
N SER A 194 20.91 -39.27 27.12
CA SER A 194 22.18 -38.91 27.75
C SER A 194 22.91 -37.73 27.11
N LEU A 195 22.83 -36.56 27.76
CA LEU A 195 23.98 -35.82 28.28
C LEU A 195 23.52 -34.47 28.88
N HIS A 196 23.13 -34.50 30.15
CA HIS A 196 23.39 -33.39 31.07
C HIS A 196 24.24 -33.95 32.22
N PRO A 197 25.45 -33.43 32.47
CA PRO A 197 26.13 -33.66 33.73
C PRO A 197 25.65 -32.66 34.79
N GLU A 198 25.62 -33.17 36.00
CA GLU A 198 25.19 -32.56 37.25
C GLU A 198 26.02 -31.33 37.68
N ALA A 199 25.40 -30.52 38.53
CA ALA A 199 26.03 -29.47 39.31
C ALA A 199 27.09 -30.03 40.27
N ASN A 200 28.16 -29.26 40.54
CA ASN A 200 28.73 -29.21 41.89
C ASN A 200 29.62 -27.98 42.17
N VAL A 201 29.46 -27.47 43.40
CA VAL A 201 30.19 -26.46 44.19
C VAL A 201 30.01 -24.99 43.82
#